data_AF-A0A9X8YP00-F1
#
_entry.id   AF-A0A9X8YP00-F1
#
_cell.length_a   1.000
_cell.length_b   1.000
_cell.length_c   1.000
_cell.angle_alpha   90.00
_cell.angle_beta   90.00
_cell.angle_gamma   90.00
#
_symmetry.space_group_name_H-M   'P 1'
#
loop_
_entity.id
_entity.type
_entity.pdbx_description
1 polymer ?
#
loop_
_entity_poly.entity_id
_entity_poly.type
_entity_poly.pdbx_seq_one_letter_code
_entity_poly.pdbx_strand_id
1 'polypeptide(L)'
;DSVSMDNIAAGRLAAQHLLERGCRHIVFATEATLTVGRSHKIDGFLSALGHSLSERQRVIEGKATSAYGDTEMFELGLTLAPRVLALAPRPDGIVAINDALG
;
A
#
# COMPACT_ATOMS: atom_id res chain seq x y z
N ASP A 1 2.14 -8.21 27.92
CA ASP A 1 1.20 -8.65 26.87
C ASP A 1 1.15 -7.64 25.74
N SER A 2 1.41 -8.07 24.50
CA SER A 2 1.19 -7.25 23.31
C SER A 2 0.02 -7.85 22.53
N VAL A 3 -1.01 -7.04 22.31
CA VAL A 3 -2.03 -7.32 21.29
C VAL A 3 -1.48 -6.76 19.99
N SER A 4 -1.17 -7.64 19.03
CA SER A 4 -0.69 -7.23 17.72
C SER A 4 -1.78 -7.44 16.67
N MET A 5 -1.98 -6.44 15.83
CA MET A 5 -2.93 -6.49 14.72
C MET A 5 -2.44 -7.47 13.64
N ASP A 6 -3.33 -8.28 13.07
CA ASP A 6 -3.00 -9.13 11.92
C ASP A 6 -2.89 -8.27 10.64
N ASN A 7 -1.69 -7.77 10.44
CA ASN A 7 -1.33 -6.92 9.32
C ASN A 7 -1.41 -7.65 7.96
N ILE A 8 -1.25 -8.97 7.94
CA ILE A 8 -1.41 -9.77 6.71
C ILE A 8 -2.88 -9.83 6.32
N ALA A 9 -3.75 -10.12 7.28
CA ALA A 9 -5.19 -10.11 7.05
C ALA A 9 -5.67 -8.71 6.60
N ALA A 10 -5.15 -7.64 7.21
CA ALA A 10 -5.49 -6.27 6.83
C ALA A 10 -5.12 -5.97 5.36
N GLY A 11 -3.89 -6.30 4.94
CA GLY A 11 -3.46 -6.11 3.55
C GLY A 11 -4.28 -6.91 2.54
N ARG A 12 -4.61 -8.16 2.89
CA ARG A 12 -5.43 -9.06 2.06
C ARG A 12 -6.86 -8.52 1.90
N LEU A 13 -7.49 -8.11 3.00
CA LEU A 13 -8.85 -7.58 2.98
C LEU A 13 -8.95 -6.29 2.16
N ALA A 14 -7.96 -5.40 2.27
CA ALA A 14 -7.92 -4.18 1.48
C ALA A 14 -7.84 -4.47 -0.05
N ALA A 15 -7.00 -5.42 -0.44
CA ALA A 15 -6.91 -5.85 -1.84
C ALA A 15 -8.20 -6.51 -2.33
N GLN A 16 -8.75 -7.45 -1.55
CA GLN A 16 -9.99 -8.16 -1.88
C GLN A 16 -11.15 -7.19 -2.06
N HIS A 17 -11.27 -6.18 -1.20
CA HIS A 17 -12.33 -5.19 -1.30
C HIS A 17 -12.34 -4.45 -2.65
N LEU A 18 -11.15 -4.08 -3.16
CA LEU A 18 -11.04 -3.42 -4.47
C LEU A 18 -11.36 -4.40 -5.60
N LEU A 19 -10.87 -5.64 -5.53
CA LEU A 19 -11.16 -6.68 -6.51
C LEU A 19 -12.66 -7.00 -6.59
N GLU A 20 -13.34 -7.08 -5.45
CA GLU A 20 -14.80 -7.31 -5.34
C GLU A 20 -15.61 -6.16 -5.93
N ARG A 21 -15.10 -4.93 -5.87
CA ARG A 21 -15.69 -3.76 -6.54
C ARG A 21 -15.42 -3.69 -8.04
N GLY A 22 -14.69 -4.66 -8.59
CA GLY A 22 -14.40 -4.77 -10.01
C GLY A 22 -13.09 -4.10 -10.45
N CYS A 23 -12.28 -3.57 -9.52
CA CYS A 23 -10.95 -3.06 -9.86
C CYS A 23 -10.05 -4.21 -10.38
N ARG A 24 -9.29 -3.94 -11.44
CA ARG A 24 -8.35 -4.90 -12.06
C ARG A 24 -6.90 -4.44 -12.00
N HIS A 25 -6.71 -3.13 -11.90
CA HIS A 25 -5.42 -2.47 -11.90
C HIS A 25 -5.21 -1.79 -10.55
N ILE A 26 -5.16 -2.59 -9.48
CA ILE A 26 -4.94 -2.07 -8.14
C ILE A 26 -3.45 -1.92 -7.84
N VAL A 27 -3.09 -0.92 -7.04
CA VAL A 27 -1.72 -0.68 -6.56
C VAL A 27 -1.68 -0.48 -5.05
N PHE A 28 -0.55 -0.77 -4.45
CA PHE A 28 -0.26 -0.56 -3.04
C PHE A 28 0.72 0.62 -2.90
N ALA A 29 0.25 1.75 -2.37
CA ALA A 29 1.04 2.95 -2.16
C ALA A 29 1.52 3.02 -0.71
N THR A 30 2.83 3.11 -0.52
CA THR A 30 3.42 3.08 0.83
C THR A 30 4.72 3.87 0.90
N GLU A 31 5.13 4.17 2.13
CA GLU A 31 6.44 4.74 2.42
C GLU A 31 7.52 3.64 2.32
N ALA A 32 8.77 4.01 2.10
CA ALA A 32 9.87 3.07 1.84
C ALA A 32 10.55 2.54 3.12
N THR A 33 10.19 3.03 4.31
CA THR A 33 10.73 2.54 5.58
C THR A 33 10.27 1.12 5.84
N LEU A 34 11.25 0.27 6.14
CA LEU A 34 11.01 -1.14 6.45
C LEU A 34 10.47 -1.28 7.87
N THR A 35 9.20 -1.61 7.99
CA THR A 35 8.58 -2.06 9.24
C THR A 35 7.94 -3.43 9.07
N VAL A 36 7.89 -4.23 10.13
CA VAL A 36 7.29 -5.59 10.10
C VAL A 36 5.81 -5.50 9.71
N GLY A 37 5.07 -4.52 10.26
CA GLY A 37 3.66 -4.32 9.95
C GLY A 37 3.40 -3.99 8.48
N ARG A 38 4.26 -3.16 7.88
CA ARG A 38 4.21 -2.85 6.45
C ARG A 38 4.50 -4.07 5.59
N SER A 39 5.57 -4.81 5.87
CA SER A 39 5.91 -6.02 5.12
C SER A 39 4.75 -7.02 5.14
N HIS A 40 4.14 -7.23 6.31
CA HIS A 40 2.95 -8.07 6.43
C HIS A 40 1.75 -7.57 5.61
N LYS A 41 1.48 -6.26 5.59
CA LYS A 41 0.41 -5.69 4.73
C LYS A 41 0.69 -5.87 3.25
N ILE A 42 1.94 -5.72 2.82
CA ILE A 42 2.36 -5.97 1.42
C ILE A 42 2.16 -7.45 1.08
N ASP A 43 2.59 -8.36 1.96
CA ASP A 43 2.41 -9.80 1.75
C ASP A 43 0.92 -10.17 1.66
N GLY A 44 0.10 -9.61 2.55
CA GLY A 44 -1.35 -9.73 2.51
C GLY A 44 -1.95 -9.26 1.19
N PHE A 45 -1.56 -8.07 0.73
CA PHE A 45 -1.99 -7.51 -0.56
C PHE A 45 -1.60 -8.41 -1.74
N LEU A 46 -0.33 -8.81 -1.82
CA LEU A 46 0.18 -9.68 -2.89
C LEU A 46 -0.47 -11.07 -2.85
N SER A 47 -0.86 -11.56 -1.67
CA SER A 47 -1.56 -12.83 -1.52
C SER A 47 -2.94 -12.85 -2.17
N ALA A 48 -3.67 -11.72 -2.11
CA ALA A 48 -4.96 -11.58 -2.79
C ALA A 48 -4.81 -11.56 -4.32
N LEU A 49 -3.62 -11.20 -4.82
CA LEU A 49 -3.31 -11.08 -6.25
C LEU A 49 -2.59 -12.30 -6.83
N GLY A 50 -2.27 -13.31 -6.00
CA GLY A 50 -1.64 -14.56 -6.45
C GLY A 50 -0.12 -14.55 -6.53
N HIS A 51 0.58 -13.63 -5.85
CA HIS A 51 2.04 -13.62 -5.64
C HIS A 51 2.94 -13.62 -6.91
N SER A 52 2.51 -13.11 -8.06
CA SER A 52 3.37 -13.07 -9.24
C SER A 52 4.45 -11.97 -9.16
N LEU A 53 5.57 -12.13 -9.88
CA LEU A 53 6.59 -11.08 -10.00
C LEU A 53 6.05 -9.78 -10.63
N SER A 54 5.04 -9.88 -11.49
CA SER A 54 4.38 -8.71 -12.08
C SER A 54 3.54 -7.95 -11.03
N GLU A 55 2.98 -8.66 -10.04
CA GLU A 55 2.21 -8.03 -8.96
C GLU A 55 3.12 -7.25 -7.98
N ARG A 56 4.41 -7.62 -7.87
CA ARG A 56 5.37 -6.81 -7.09
C ARG A 56 5.57 -5.41 -7.67
N GLN A 57 5.39 -5.24 -8.98
CA GLN A 57 5.45 -3.93 -9.63
C GLN A 57 4.28 -3.02 -9.26
N ARG A 58 3.25 -3.57 -8.60
CA ARG A 58 2.10 -2.82 -8.09
C ARG A 58 2.35 -2.20 -6.72
N VAL A 59 3.49 -2.47 -6.09
CA VAL A 59 3.91 -1.80 -4.86
C VAL A 59 4.70 -0.54 -5.25
N ILE A 60 4.14 0.63 -4.93
CA ILE A 60 4.73 1.93 -5.21
C ILE A 60 5.23 2.53 -3.90
N GLU A 61 6.55 2.58 -3.77
CA GLU A 61 7.23 3.06 -2.57
C GLU A 61 7.76 4.48 -2.80
N GLY A 62 7.52 5.36 -1.83
CA GLY A 62 8.07 6.72 -1.78
C GLY A 62 8.81 6.96 -0.47
N LYS A 63 9.74 7.90 -0.44
CA LYS A 63 10.40 8.33 0.80
C LYS A 63 9.81 9.67 1.22
N ALA A 64 9.35 9.77 2.45
CA ALA A 64 9.16 11.07 3.08
C ALA A 64 10.55 11.65 3.42
N THR A 65 10.74 12.95 3.23
CA THR A 65 12.02 13.63 3.41
C THR A 65 12.34 13.97 4.87
N SER A 66 11.36 13.91 5.77
CA SER A 66 11.53 14.10 7.21
C SER A 66 11.02 12.88 8.00
N ALA A 67 11.36 12.84 9.28
CA ALA A 67 10.89 11.82 10.21
C ALA A 67 9.81 12.41 11.14
N TYR A 68 8.65 11.74 11.17
CA TYR A 68 7.48 11.84 12.06
C TYR A 68 6.32 12.79 11.68
N GLY A 69 5.19 12.21 11.24
CA GLY A 69 3.81 12.74 11.46
C GLY A 69 2.85 12.71 10.27
N ASP A 70 1.60 13.16 10.48
CA ASP A 70 0.54 13.25 9.45
C ASP A 70 0.92 14.13 8.25
N THR A 71 1.73 15.17 8.49
CA THR A 71 2.27 16.05 7.45
C THR A 71 3.09 15.28 6.41
N GLU A 72 3.78 14.21 6.83
CA GLU A 72 4.62 13.39 5.94
C GLU A 72 3.80 12.43 5.10
N MET A 73 2.73 11.87 5.65
CA MET A 73 1.77 11.08 4.88
C MET A 73 1.11 11.93 3.80
N PHE A 74 0.85 13.21 4.07
CA PHE A 74 0.38 14.16 3.07
C PHE A 74 1.41 14.41 1.97
N GLU A 75 2.67 14.74 2.31
CA GLU A 75 3.75 14.97 1.33
C GLU A 75 4.08 13.70 0.51
N LEU A 76 4.04 12.54 1.16
CA LEU A 76 4.18 11.25 0.50
C LEU A 76 3.06 11.04 -0.52
N GLY A 77 1.81 11.33 -0.13
CA GLY A 77 0.66 11.29 -1.04
C GLY A 77 0.86 12.19 -2.27
N LEU A 78 1.33 13.43 -2.07
CA LEU A 78 1.67 14.35 -3.16
C LEU A 78 2.78 13.82 -4.06
N THR A 79 3.76 13.12 -3.50
CA THR A 79 4.89 12.54 -4.24
C THR A 79 4.49 11.27 -5.01
N LEU A 80 3.60 10.45 -4.44
CA LEU A 80 3.18 9.18 -5.02
C LEU A 80 2.07 9.35 -6.04
N ALA A 81 1.18 10.34 -5.89
CA ALA A 81 0.05 10.53 -6.79
C ALA A 81 0.47 10.70 -8.27
N PRO A 82 1.46 11.53 -8.64
CA PRO A 82 1.93 11.62 -10.03
C PRO A 82 2.49 10.29 -10.56
N ARG A 83 3.16 9.51 -9.71
CA ARG A 83 3.73 8.21 -10.09
C ARG A 83 2.65 7.17 -10.35
N VAL A 84 1.63 7.12 -9.51
CA VAL A 84 0.43 6.29 -9.71
C VAL A 84 -0.26 6.67 -11.03
N LEU A 85 -0.43 7.97 -11.27
CA LEU A 85 -1.09 8.49 -12.48
C LEU A 85 -0.31 8.22 -13.77
N ALA A 86 1.01 8.04 -13.69
CA ALA A 86 1.87 7.74 -14.83
C ALA A 86 1.89 6.25 -15.23
N LEU A 87 1.27 5.36 -14.44
CA LEU A 87 1.23 3.92 -14.74
C LEU A 87 0.27 3.62 -15.90
N ALA A 88 0.64 2.63 -16.71
CA ALA A 88 -0.17 2.09 -17.81
C ALA A 88 -0.25 0.56 -17.66
N PRO A 89 -1.46 -0.03 -17.58
CA PRO A 89 -2.77 0.63 -17.49
C PRO A 89 -2.91 1.47 -16.21
N ARG A 90 -3.73 2.52 -16.28
CA ARG A 90 -3.93 3.44 -15.15
C ARG A 90 -4.59 2.69 -13.99
N PRO A 91 -4.07 2.82 -12.76
CA PRO A 91 -4.67 2.16 -11.62
C PRO A 91 -6.12 2.60 -11.38
N ASP A 92 -6.97 1.63 -11.09
CA ASP A 92 -8.40 1.81 -10.81
C ASP A 92 -8.75 1.55 -9.33
N GLY A 93 -7.75 1.18 -8.52
CA GLY A 93 -7.84 1.06 -7.07
C GLY A 93 -6.49 1.27 -6.41
N ILE A 94 -6.48 1.89 -5.24
CA ILE A 94 -5.26 2.16 -4.48
C ILE A 94 -5.47 1.70 -3.04
N VAL A 95 -4.57 0.86 -2.54
CA VAL A 95 -4.41 0.59 -1.11
C VAL A 95 -3.30 1.49 -0.61
N ALA A 96 -3.64 2.45 0.26
CA ALA A 96 -2.65 3.31 0.91
C ALA A 96 -2.44 2.83 2.35
N ILE A 97 -1.18 2.73 2.79
CA ILE A 97 -0.91 2.62 4.23
C ILE A 97 -1.09 4.02 4.82
N ASN A 98 -2.15 4.20 5.59
CA ASN A 98 -2.30 5.35 6.47
C ASN A 98 -2.23 4.84 7.92
N ASP A 99 -1.03 4.50 8.36
CA ASP A 99 -0.80 4.20 9.78
C ASP A 99 -0.61 5.51 10.56
N ALA A 100 -1.42 6.54 10.23
CA ALA A 100 -1.65 7.71 11.08
C ALA A 100 -2.34 7.25 12.37
N LEU A 101 -1.59 6.52 13.19
CA LEU A 101 -1.82 6.45 14.61
C LEU A 101 -1.12 7.69 15.17
N GLY A 102 -1.93 8.73 15.38
CA GLY A 102 -1.61 9.74 16.38
C GLY A 102 -1.43 9.12 17.76
#